data_AF-A0A2H6NKH9-F1
#
_entry.id   AF-A0A2H6NKH9-F1
#
_cell.length_a   1.000
_cell.length_b   1.000
_cell.length_c   1.000
_cell.angle_alpha   90.00
_cell.angle_beta   90.00
_cell.angle_gamma   90.00
#
_symmetry.space_group_name_H-M   'P 1'
#
loop_
_entity.id
_entity.type
_entity.pdbx_description
1 polymer ?
#
loop_
_entity_poly.entity_id
_entity_poly.type
_entity_poly.pdbx_seq_one_letter_code
_entity_poly.pdbx_strand_id
1 'polypeptide(L)'
;DMNISHRNLEELYELFKKEHFLSCYWKPNSPALKHHDASLPYLDQYRIDCQQFRTLYHLLSPWAHCANRDSLALWTFRLLDENVDGLINFKEFASIWDVLYHGSFTHKLTLLFKLHIPPAFTEVESLSPLKGAQLSKEELIHFSQLSVSSPEDKDNADVLKASPEKGKGKVDIQAYLKQWQDEILK
;
A
#
# COMPACT_ATOMS: atom_id res chain seq x y z
N ASP A 1 8.29 -14.49 -10.46
CA ASP A 1 8.22 -15.24 -9.18
C ASP A 1 8.13 -14.29 -8.00
N MET A 2 6.98 -14.29 -7.31
CA MET A 2 6.89 -13.65 -6.00
C MET A 2 7.30 -14.64 -4.91
N ASN A 3 8.04 -14.16 -3.93
CA ASN A 3 8.63 -14.95 -2.85
C ASN A 3 7.96 -14.67 -1.48
N ILE A 4 7.02 -13.72 -1.44
CA ILE A 4 6.16 -13.42 -0.30
C ILE A 4 5.19 -14.59 -0.01
N SER A 5 5.07 -14.94 1.27
CA SER A 5 4.14 -15.98 1.70
C SER A 5 2.67 -15.57 1.54
N HIS A 6 1.78 -16.54 1.35
CA HIS A 6 0.33 -16.30 1.20
C HIS A 6 -0.27 -15.56 2.41
N ARG A 7 0.13 -15.91 3.64
CA ARG A 7 -0.29 -15.22 4.87
C ARG A 7 0.12 -13.73 4.85
N ASN A 8 1.36 -13.44 4.50
CA ASN A 8 1.84 -12.05 4.46
C ASN A 8 1.11 -11.25 3.38
N LEU A 9 0.74 -11.89 2.27
CA LEU A 9 -0.02 -11.26 1.20
C LEU A 9 -1.46 -10.95 1.62
N GLU A 10 -2.10 -11.83 2.39
CA GLU A 10 -3.42 -11.59 2.98
C GLU A 10 -3.40 -10.41 3.96
N GLU A 11 -2.43 -10.39 4.89
CA GLU A 11 -2.24 -9.27 5.83
C GLU A 11 -1.98 -7.94 5.09
N LEU A 12 -1.19 -7.98 4.01
CA LEU A 12 -0.91 -6.82 3.18
C LEU A 12 -2.16 -6.32 2.43
N TYR A 13 -3.01 -7.23 1.93
CA TYR A 13 -4.25 -6.87 1.26
C TYR A 13 -5.27 -6.26 2.22
N GLU A 14 -5.39 -6.80 3.43
CA GLU A 14 -6.26 -6.23 4.46
C GLU A 14 -5.81 -4.82 4.85
N LEU A 15 -4.50 -4.60 4.99
CA LEU A 15 -3.96 -3.27 5.26
C LEU A 15 -4.23 -2.29 4.10
N PHE A 16 -4.06 -2.75 2.86
CA PHE A 16 -4.37 -1.98 1.64
C PHE A 16 -5.84 -1.55 1.58
N LYS A 17 -6.78 -2.49 1.81
CA LYS A 17 -8.21 -2.19 1.89
C LYS A 17 -8.53 -1.23 3.03
N LYS A 18 -7.92 -1.43 4.20
CA LYS A 18 -8.14 -0.59 5.38
C LYS A 18 -7.74 0.87 5.12
N GLU A 19 -6.60 1.11 4.48
CA GLU A 19 -6.20 2.46 4.05
C GLU A 19 -7.18 3.06 3.03
N HIS A 20 -7.61 2.25 2.06
CA HIS A 20 -8.60 2.68 1.07
C HIS A 20 -9.87 3.19 1.76
N PHE A 21 -10.43 2.39 2.67
CA PHE A 21 -11.65 2.74 3.38
C PHE A 21 -11.48 3.92 4.34
N LEU A 22 -10.41 3.97 5.14
CA LEU A 22 -10.16 5.09 6.06
C LEU A 22 -10.18 6.43 5.32
N SER A 23 -9.55 6.50 4.14
CA SER A 23 -9.59 7.70 3.31
C SER A 23 -10.96 8.02 2.72
N CYS A 24 -11.85 7.04 2.52
CA CYS A 24 -13.22 7.25 2.04
C CYS A 24 -14.16 7.83 3.10
N TYR A 25 -14.00 7.48 4.38
CA TYR A 25 -14.91 7.93 5.44
C TYR A 25 -14.46 9.23 6.11
N TRP A 26 -13.17 9.39 6.38
CA TRP A 26 -12.67 10.53 7.17
C TRP A 26 -12.45 11.81 6.34
N LYS A 27 -12.51 11.72 5.01
CA LYS A 27 -12.43 12.86 4.09
C LYS A 27 -13.78 13.03 3.36
N PRO A 28 -14.57 14.06 3.67
CA PRO A 28 -15.79 14.36 2.92
C PRO A 28 -15.47 14.54 1.43
N ASN A 29 -16.21 13.86 0.54
CA ASN A 29 -15.97 13.86 -0.92
C ASN A 29 -14.58 13.36 -1.33
N SER A 30 -14.02 12.41 -0.60
CA SER A 30 -12.70 11.85 -0.91
C SER A 30 -12.60 11.36 -2.36
N PRO A 31 -11.53 11.70 -3.11
CA PRO A 31 -11.30 11.14 -4.44
C PRO A 31 -11.19 9.61 -4.41
N ALA A 32 -10.77 9.02 -3.27
CA ALA A 32 -10.68 7.58 -3.05
C ALA A 32 -12.00 6.83 -3.34
N LEU A 33 -13.16 7.48 -3.17
CA LEU A 33 -14.47 6.89 -3.49
C LEU A 33 -14.62 6.53 -4.98
N LYS A 34 -13.84 7.17 -5.87
CA LYS A 34 -13.83 6.90 -7.31
C LYS A 34 -12.83 5.82 -7.69
N HIS A 35 -11.96 5.41 -6.78
CA HIS A 35 -10.87 4.46 -7.04
C HIS A 35 -11.30 3.00 -6.77
N HIS A 36 -12.59 2.71 -6.91
CA HIS A 36 -13.17 1.38 -6.77
C HIS A 36 -13.96 0.99 -8.02
N ASP A 37 -13.61 -0.16 -8.62
CA ASP A 37 -14.27 -0.71 -9.79
C ASP A 37 -14.67 -2.19 -9.58
N ALA A 38 -15.96 -2.41 -9.37
CA ALA A 38 -16.51 -3.75 -9.12
C ALA A 38 -16.55 -4.68 -10.35
N SER A 39 -16.21 -4.18 -11.54
CA SER A 39 -16.10 -4.99 -12.75
C SER A 39 -14.77 -5.75 -12.85
N LEU A 40 -13.76 -5.31 -12.09
CA LEU A 40 -12.44 -5.91 -12.08
C LEU A 40 -12.37 -7.18 -11.19
N PRO A 41 -11.36 -8.04 -11.40
CA PRO A 41 -11.05 -9.14 -10.49
C PRO A 41 -10.88 -8.64 -9.06
N TYR A 42 -11.26 -9.44 -8.06
CA TYR A 42 -11.42 -9.00 -6.67
C TYR A 42 -10.22 -8.20 -6.12
N LEU A 43 -8.99 -8.64 -6.39
CA LEU A 43 -7.77 -7.98 -5.91
C LEU A 43 -7.47 -6.64 -6.61
N ASP A 44 -8.03 -6.43 -7.79
CA ASP A 44 -7.84 -5.23 -8.62
C ASP A 44 -8.99 -4.22 -8.45
N GLN A 45 -10.02 -4.57 -7.66
CA GLN A 45 -11.21 -3.73 -7.46
C GLN A 45 -10.90 -2.44 -6.72
N TYR A 46 -9.90 -2.46 -5.84
CA TYR A 46 -9.50 -1.32 -5.03
C TYR A 46 -8.18 -0.77 -5.53
N ARG A 47 -8.11 0.55 -5.67
CA ARG A 47 -6.87 1.28 -5.95
C ARG A 47 -6.65 2.36 -4.91
N ILE A 48 -5.38 2.72 -4.73
CA ILE A 48 -4.97 3.77 -3.80
C ILE A 48 -4.24 4.88 -4.56
N ASP A 49 -4.48 6.13 -4.15
CA ASP A 49 -3.76 7.28 -4.69
C ASP A 49 -2.38 7.47 -4.05
N CYS A 50 -1.62 8.45 -4.53
CA CYS A 50 -0.30 8.76 -4.02
C CYS A 50 -0.27 9.08 -2.51
N GLN A 51 -1.33 9.69 -1.97
CA GLN A 51 -1.38 10.05 -0.55
C GLN A 51 -1.61 8.82 0.31
N GLN A 52 -2.54 7.96 -0.09
CA GLN A 52 -2.82 6.67 0.55
C GLN A 52 -1.59 5.75 0.50
N PHE A 53 -0.94 5.68 -0.67
CA PHE A 53 0.31 4.94 -0.84
C PHE A 53 1.40 5.45 0.09
N ARG A 54 1.58 6.77 0.21
CA ARG A 54 2.58 7.35 1.12
C ARG A 54 2.36 6.94 2.57
N THR A 55 1.10 6.92 3.04
CA THR A 55 0.77 6.41 4.37
C THR A 55 1.24 4.96 4.53
N LEU A 56 0.85 4.07 3.62
CA LEU A 56 1.23 2.65 3.71
C LEU A 56 2.74 2.45 3.59
N TYR A 57 3.40 3.20 2.72
CA TYR A 57 4.85 3.19 2.56
C TYR A 57 5.55 3.60 3.85
N HIS A 58 5.04 4.62 4.53
CA HIS A 58 5.56 5.07 5.82
C HIS A 58 5.41 4.04 6.94
N LEU A 59 4.40 3.18 6.87
CA LEU A 59 4.17 2.11 7.83
C LEU A 59 5.04 0.89 7.54
N LEU A 60 5.17 0.53 6.27
CA LEU A 60 5.76 -0.74 5.84
C LEU A 60 7.21 -0.63 5.38
N SER A 61 7.72 0.55 5.05
CA SER A 61 9.06 0.68 4.46
C SER A 61 10.16 0.47 5.48
N PRO A 62 11.21 -0.32 5.16
CA PRO A 62 12.40 -0.38 6.00
C PRO A 62 13.13 0.98 6.07
N TRP A 63 12.84 1.89 5.13
CA TRP A 63 13.39 3.25 5.08
C TRP A 63 12.44 4.31 5.62
N ALA A 64 11.37 3.91 6.33
CA ALA A 64 10.39 4.83 6.90
C ALA A 64 11.03 5.93 7.77
N HIS A 65 12.14 5.66 8.45
CA HIS A 65 12.80 6.63 9.33
C HIS A 65 13.88 7.48 8.63
N CYS A 66 14.05 7.36 7.32
CA CYS A 66 15.00 8.15 6.56
C CYS A 66 14.53 9.61 6.41
N ALA A 67 15.47 10.57 6.37
CA ALA A 67 15.17 11.99 6.15
C ALA A 67 14.42 12.24 4.82
N ASN A 68 14.68 11.41 3.80
CA ASN A 68 14.06 11.52 2.48
C ASN A 68 12.88 10.56 2.28
N ARG A 69 12.23 10.09 3.36
CA ARG A 69 11.12 9.11 3.30
C ARG A 69 10.01 9.52 2.33
N ASP A 70 9.69 10.81 2.26
CA ASP A 70 8.62 11.34 1.42
C ASP A 70 8.99 11.27 -0.06
N SER A 71 10.22 11.67 -0.38
CA SER A 71 10.75 11.57 -1.73
C SER A 71 10.82 10.11 -2.17
N LEU A 72 11.28 9.21 -1.30
CA LEU A 72 11.32 7.76 -1.57
C LEU A 72 9.92 7.18 -1.82
N ALA A 73 8.93 7.57 -1.01
CA ALA A 73 7.55 7.15 -1.21
C ALA A 73 7.02 7.63 -2.57
N LEU A 74 7.24 8.90 -2.93
CA LEU A 74 6.81 9.46 -4.20
C LEU A 74 7.50 8.81 -5.40
N TRP A 75 8.82 8.60 -5.34
CA TRP A 75 9.57 7.96 -6.41
C TRP A 75 9.16 6.51 -6.59
N THR A 76 8.90 5.80 -5.48
CA THR A 76 8.37 4.44 -5.51
C THR A 76 6.98 4.40 -6.13
N PHE A 77 6.10 5.32 -5.75
CA PHE A 77 4.76 5.43 -6.35
C PHE A 77 4.84 5.58 -7.88
N ARG A 78 5.64 6.54 -8.36
CA ARG A 78 5.83 6.77 -9.81
C ARG A 78 6.46 5.59 -10.53
N LEU A 79 7.31 4.83 -9.83
CA LEU A 79 7.92 3.65 -10.40
C LEU A 79 6.90 2.52 -10.59
N LEU A 80 5.90 2.44 -9.73
CA LEU A 80 4.86 1.42 -9.77
C LEU A 80 3.68 1.78 -10.69
N ASP A 81 3.38 3.07 -10.84
CA ASP A 81 2.33 3.62 -11.71
C ASP A 81 2.79 3.60 -13.18
N GLU A 82 2.99 2.40 -13.74
CA GLU A 82 3.47 2.21 -15.12
C GLU A 82 2.46 2.70 -16.17
N ASN A 83 1.17 2.64 -15.83
CA ASN A 83 0.06 3.09 -16.66
C ASN A 83 -0.23 4.60 -16.54
N VAL A 84 0.41 5.29 -15.59
CA VAL A 84 0.35 6.75 -15.38
C VAL A 84 -1.10 7.23 -15.15
N ASP A 85 -1.90 6.41 -14.47
CA ASP A 85 -3.28 6.78 -14.10
C ASP A 85 -3.35 7.45 -12.72
N GLY A 86 -2.22 7.55 -12.02
CA GLY A 86 -2.13 8.15 -10.70
C GLY A 86 -2.73 7.27 -9.61
N LEU A 87 -2.87 5.97 -9.86
CA LEU A 87 -3.43 4.99 -8.94
C LEU A 87 -2.57 3.73 -8.90
N ILE A 88 -2.52 3.09 -7.73
CA ILE A 88 -1.83 1.83 -7.54
C ILE A 88 -2.85 0.76 -7.17
N ASN A 89 -2.88 -0.33 -7.93
CA ASN A 89 -3.66 -1.52 -7.59
C ASN A 89 -2.88 -2.42 -6.60
N PHE A 90 -3.54 -3.46 -6.09
CA PHE A 90 -2.91 -4.33 -5.10
C PHE A 90 -1.71 -5.10 -5.65
N LYS A 91 -1.70 -5.46 -6.94
CA LYS A 91 -0.62 -6.23 -7.56
C LYS A 91 0.67 -5.42 -7.60
N GLU A 92 0.58 -4.19 -8.09
CA GLU A 92 1.67 -3.21 -8.09
C GLU A 92 2.15 -2.96 -6.66
N PHE A 93 1.23 -2.75 -5.73
CA PHE A 93 1.55 -2.56 -4.31
C PHE A 93 2.28 -3.75 -3.71
N ALA A 94 1.83 -4.99 -3.94
CA ALA A 94 2.47 -6.18 -3.40
C ALA A 94 3.86 -6.43 -4.00
N SER A 95 4.06 -6.10 -5.28
CA SER A 95 5.32 -6.33 -5.99
C SER A 95 6.51 -5.62 -5.34
N ILE A 96 6.33 -4.39 -4.85
CA ILE A 96 7.43 -3.65 -4.22
C ILE A 96 7.84 -4.28 -2.89
N TRP A 97 6.87 -4.76 -2.12
CA TRP A 97 7.13 -5.40 -0.82
C TRP A 97 7.76 -6.77 -1.00
N ASP A 98 7.38 -7.49 -2.04
CA ASP A 98 8.03 -8.72 -2.44
C ASP A 98 9.52 -8.49 -2.72
N VAL A 99 9.86 -7.48 -3.55
CA VAL A 99 11.25 -7.13 -3.86
C VAL A 99 12.01 -6.65 -2.61
N LEU A 100 11.43 -5.78 -1.79
CA LEU A 100 12.09 -5.19 -0.63
C LEU A 100 12.41 -6.23 0.46
N TYR A 101 11.47 -7.12 0.76
CA TYR A 101 11.61 -8.08 1.85
C TYR A 101 12.17 -9.43 1.40
N HIS A 102 11.72 -9.95 0.26
CA HIS A 102 12.01 -11.32 -0.19
C HIS A 102 12.83 -11.39 -1.48
N GLY A 103 13.08 -10.25 -2.13
CA GLY A 103 13.89 -10.17 -3.34
C GLY A 103 15.35 -10.52 -3.13
N SER A 104 16.01 -11.00 -4.18
CA SER A 104 17.46 -11.20 -4.16
C SER A 104 18.21 -9.87 -4.11
N PHE A 105 19.50 -9.91 -3.78
CA PHE A 105 20.37 -8.72 -3.79
C PHE A 105 20.25 -7.94 -5.11
N THR A 106 20.26 -8.63 -6.24
CA THR A 106 20.16 -8.02 -7.58
C THR A 106 18.82 -7.31 -7.80
N HIS A 107 17.71 -7.88 -7.33
CA HIS A 107 16.40 -7.23 -7.45
C HIS A 107 16.34 -5.94 -6.60
N LYS A 108 16.86 -5.99 -5.38
CA LYS A 108 16.94 -4.80 -4.49
C LYS A 108 17.83 -3.72 -5.08
N LEU A 109 18.97 -4.10 -5.65
CA LEU A 109 19.88 -3.18 -6.31
C LEU A 109 19.24 -2.55 -7.56
N THR A 110 18.55 -3.36 -8.37
CA THR A 110 17.79 -2.89 -9.53
C THR A 110 16.70 -1.90 -9.12
N LEU A 111 15.96 -2.18 -8.04
CA LEU A 111 14.96 -1.27 -7.50
C LEU A 111 15.57 0.08 -7.12
N LEU A 112 16.67 0.07 -6.34
CA LEU A 112 17.37 1.30 -5.96
C LEU A 112 17.84 2.08 -7.19
N PHE A 113 18.42 1.39 -8.18
CA PHE A 113 18.85 2.01 -9.43
C PHE A 113 17.68 2.67 -10.16
N LYS A 114 16.55 1.97 -10.29
CA LYS A 114 15.33 2.52 -10.91
C LYS A 114 14.79 3.74 -10.17
N LEU A 115 14.84 3.77 -8.84
CA LEU A 115 14.43 4.92 -8.04
C LEU A 115 15.31 6.17 -8.26
N HIS A 116 16.56 5.98 -8.70
CA HIS A 116 17.52 7.06 -8.96
C HIS A 116 17.51 7.57 -10.41
N ILE A 117 16.58 7.11 -11.26
CA ILE A 117 16.49 7.50 -12.67
C ILE A 117 15.11 8.12 -12.94
N PRO A 118 14.99 9.15 -13.81
CA PRO A 118 13.69 9.63 -14.27
C PRO A 118 12.86 8.52 -14.93
N PRO A 119 11.52 8.46 -14.75
CA PRO A 119 10.64 9.47 -14.15
C PRO A 119 10.48 9.37 -12.63
N ALA A 120 11.01 8.31 -12.00
CA ALA A 120 10.91 8.10 -10.56
C ALA A 120 11.63 9.23 -9.82
N PHE A 121 12.92 9.41 -10.11
CA PHE A 121 13.71 10.50 -9.53
C PHE A 121 13.27 11.86 -10.06
N THR A 122 12.97 12.77 -9.14
CA THR A 122 12.88 14.21 -9.39
C THR A 122 13.74 14.90 -8.34
N GLU A 123 14.44 15.97 -8.71
CA GLU A 123 15.19 16.80 -7.75
C GLU A 123 14.19 17.43 -6.77
N VAL A 124 13.86 16.71 -5.72
CA VAL A 124 13.17 17.23 -4.55
C VAL A 124 14.28 17.74 -3.64
N GLU A 125 14.24 19.02 -3.26
CA GLU A 125 15.18 19.61 -2.29
C GLU A 125 15.29 18.69 -1.07
N SER A 126 16.41 17.96 -0.97
CA SER A 126 16.60 17.00 0.09
C SER A 126 16.76 17.75 1.40
N LEU A 127 15.82 17.60 2.32
CA LEU A 127 15.99 18.06 3.69
C LEU A 127 17.22 17.35 4.26
N SER A 128 18.18 18.13 4.79
CA SER A 128 19.45 17.58 5.25
C SER A 128 19.23 16.42 6.25
N PRO A 129 20.02 15.32 6.17
CA PRO A 129 19.86 14.13 7.01
C PRO A 129 19.85 14.37 8.53
N LEU A 130 20.34 15.53 8.99
CA LEU A 130 20.38 15.90 10.40
C LEU A 130 19.01 16.19 11.02
N LYS A 131 17.99 16.51 10.23
CA LYS A 131 16.61 16.62 10.72
C LYS A 131 15.89 15.32 10.41
N GLY A 132 16.05 14.32 11.28
CA GLY A 132 15.17 13.14 11.23
C GLY A 132 13.72 13.60 11.26
N ALA A 133 12.96 13.30 10.20
CA ALA A 133 11.55 13.66 10.11
C ALA A 133 10.78 12.78 11.10
N GLN A 134 10.55 13.32 12.31
CA GLN A 134 9.63 12.74 13.29
C GLN A 134 8.23 12.72 12.67
N LEU A 135 7.51 11.60 12.84
CA LEU A 135 6.12 11.49 12.42
C LEU A 135 5.28 12.56 13.10
N SER A 136 4.41 13.21 12.34
CA SER A 136 3.43 14.14 12.90
C SER A 136 2.46 13.42 13.85
N LYS A 137 1.83 14.17 14.76
CA LYS A 137 0.85 13.61 15.69
C LYS A 137 -0.34 13.00 14.93
N GLU A 138 -0.71 13.62 13.82
CA GLU A 138 -1.75 13.19 12.90
C GLU A 138 -1.40 11.86 12.24
N GLU A 139 -0.15 11.70 11.77
CA GLU A 139 0.33 10.43 11.20
C GLU A 139 0.38 9.32 12.26
N LEU A 140 0.81 9.62 13.48
CA LEU A 140 0.83 8.62 14.57
C LEU A 140 -0.58 8.12 14.91
N ILE A 141 -1.57 9.01 14.94
CA ILE A 141 -2.99 8.65 15.12
C ILE A 141 -3.49 7.84 13.92
N HIS A 142 -3.07 8.19 12.71
CA HIS A 142 -3.43 7.44 11.51
C HIS A 142 -2.84 6.02 11.51
N PHE A 143 -1.58 5.85 11.95
CA PHE A 143 -0.94 4.54 12.04
C PHE A 143 -1.53 3.65 13.13
N SER A 144 -1.91 4.20 14.29
CA SER A 144 -2.57 3.41 15.32
C SER A 144 -3.90 2.84 14.82
N GLN A 145 -4.62 3.59 13.98
CA GLN A 145 -5.84 3.10 13.33
C GLN A 145 -5.56 1.98 12.34
N LEU A 146 -4.41 1.98 11.66
CA LEU A 146 -4.00 0.92 10.72
C LEU A 146 -3.53 -0.35 11.42
N SER A 147 -2.97 -0.26 12.63
CA SER A 147 -2.53 -1.43 13.40
C SER A 147 -3.68 -2.43 13.62
N VAL A 148 -3.41 -3.72 13.39
CA VAL A 148 -4.34 -4.82 13.63
C VAL A 148 -4.19 -5.23 15.10
N SER A 149 -5.04 -4.72 15.98
CA SER A 149 -5.10 -5.21 17.36
C SER A 149 -5.65 -6.65 17.38
N SER A 150 -5.00 -7.51 18.16
CA SER A 150 -5.45 -8.86 18.54
C SER A 150 -6.92 -8.86 19.03
N PRO A 151 -7.68 -9.98 18.95
CA PRO A 151 -9.15 -10.01 19.06
C PRO A 151 -9.80 -9.65 20.42
N GLU A 152 -9.15 -8.91 21.31
CA GLU A 152 -9.69 -8.68 22.67
C GLU A 152 -10.42 -7.34 22.87
N ASP A 153 -10.32 -6.37 21.96
CA ASP A 153 -11.05 -5.09 22.09
C ASP A 153 -12.32 -5.07 21.23
N LYS A 154 -13.45 -5.35 21.90
CA LYS A 154 -14.80 -5.41 21.31
C LYS A 154 -15.41 -4.07 20.86
N ASP A 155 -14.69 -2.96 20.94
CA ASP A 155 -15.22 -1.63 20.56
C ASP A 155 -14.88 -1.17 19.13
N ASN A 156 -13.98 -1.84 18.40
CA ASN A 156 -13.65 -1.47 17.02
C ASN A 156 -14.48 -2.19 15.94
N ALA A 157 -15.47 -2.99 16.34
CA ALA A 157 -16.33 -3.74 15.42
C ALA A 157 -17.27 -2.85 14.58
N ASP A 158 -17.36 -1.55 14.86
CA ASP A 158 -18.24 -0.63 14.13
C ASP A 158 -17.57 0.01 12.90
N VAL A 159 -16.24 0.17 12.91
CA VAL A 159 -15.48 0.81 11.82
C VAL A 159 -15.44 -0.06 10.56
N LEU A 160 -15.46 -1.39 10.71
CA LEU A 160 -15.43 -2.35 9.60
C LEU A 160 -16.84 -2.73 9.09
N LYS A 161 -17.92 -2.36 9.80
CA LYS A 161 -19.31 -2.74 9.44
C LYS A 161 -19.97 -1.84 8.40
N ALA A 162 -19.32 -0.73 8.05
CA ALA A 162 -19.83 0.24 7.09
C ALA A 162 -19.32 0.04 5.66
N SER A 163 -18.55 -1.02 5.37
CA SER A 163 -18.05 -1.31 4.01
C SER A 163 -19.20 -1.31 2.98
N PRO A 164 -19.02 -0.68 1.80
CA PRO A 164 -20.01 -0.65 0.73
C PRO A 164 -20.33 -2.06 0.16
N GLU A 165 -19.61 -3.10 0.57
CA GLU A 165 -19.81 -4.49 0.14
C GLU A 165 -21.02 -5.21 0.79
N LYS A 166 -21.88 -4.51 1.55
CA LYS A 166 -23.07 -5.06 2.23
C LYS A 166 -24.13 -5.57 1.23
N GLY A 167 -23.87 -6.72 0.60
CA GLY A 167 -24.82 -7.35 -0.33
C GLY A 167 -24.27 -8.49 -1.20
N LYS A 168 -22.95 -8.70 -1.29
CA LYS A 168 -22.38 -9.82 -2.05
C LYS A 168 -21.90 -10.91 -1.09
N GLY A 169 -22.18 -12.18 -1.41
CA GLY A 169 -21.78 -13.33 -0.60
C GLY A 169 -20.28 -13.31 -0.26
N LYS A 170 -19.88 -14.01 0.81
CA LYS A 170 -18.48 -14.05 1.27
C LYS A 170 -17.55 -14.36 0.10
N VAL A 171 -16.78 -13.36 -0.34
CA VAL A 171 -15.74 -13.54 -1.35
C VAL A 171 -14.57 -14.25 -0.68
N ASP A 172 -14.13 -15.37 -1.25
CA ASP A 172 -12.99 -16.13 -0.76
C ASP A 172 -11.69 -15.49 -1.25
N ILE A 173 -11.17 -14.55 -0.45
CA ILE A 173 -9.94 -13.82 -0.72
C ILE A 173 -8.75 -14.77 -0.89
N GLN A 174 -8.73 -15.88 -0.15
CA GLN A 174 -7.63 -16.84 -0.16
C GLN A 174 -7.49 -17.53 -1.51
N ALA A 175 -8.62 -17.86 -2.14
CA ALA A 175 -8.65 -18.44 -3.48
C ALA A 175 -8.07 -17.48 -4.53
N TYR A 176 -8.41 -16.19 -4.47
CA TYR A 176 -7.89 -15.18 -5.40
C TYR A 176 -6.40 -14.93 -5.21
N LEU A 177 -5.93 -14.81 -3.97
CA LEU A 177 -4.50 -14.62 -3.68
C LEU A 177 -3.67 -15.80 -4.18
N LYS A 178 -4.18 -17.03 -4.02
CA LYS A 178 -3.53 -18.24 -4.50
C LYS A 178 -3.49 -18.28 -6.04
N GLN A 179 -4.61 -18.04 -6.70
CA GLN A 179 -4.67 -17.99 -8.16
C GLN A 179 -3.70 -16.95 -8.72
N TRP A 180 -3.64 -15.77 -8.10
CA TRP A 180 -2.76 -14.71 -8.57
C TRP A 180 -1.27 -15.03 -8.35
N GLN A 181 -0.90 -15.68 -7.25
CA GLN A 181 0.45 -16.21 -7.06
C GLN A 181 0.81 -17.20 -8.17
N ASP A 182 -0.10 -18.11 -8.53
CA ASP A 182 0.12 -19.08 -9.61
C ASP A 182 0.26 -18.41 -11.00
N GLU A 183 -0.45 -17.30 -11.25
CA GLU A 183 -0.34 -16.52 -12.50
C GLU A 183 1.01 -15.81 -12.65
N ILE A 184 1.63 -15.37 -11.56
CA ILE A 184 2.96 -14.71 -11.59
C ILE A 184 4.12 -15.70 -11.72
N LEU A 185 3.89 -16.97 -11.38
CA LEU A 185 4.90 -18.04 -11.49
C LEU A 185 4.95 -18.67 -12.90
N LYS A 186 4.11 -18.23 -13.84
CA LYS A 186 4.10 -18.65 -15.25
C LYS A 186 4.82 -17.66 -16.14
#